data_AF-A0A847A6Y9-F1
#
_entry.id   AF-A0A847A6Y9-F1
#
_cell.length_a   1.000
_cell.length_b   1.000
_cell.length_c   1.000
_cell.angle_alpha   90.00
_cell.angle_beta   90.00
_cell.angle_gamma   90.00
#
_symmetry.space_group_name_H-M   'P 1'
#
loop_
_entity.id
_entity.type
_entity.pdbx_description
1 polymer ?
#
loop_
_entity_poly.entity_id
_entity_poly.type
_entity_poly.pdbx_seq_one_letter_code
_entity_poly.pdbx_strand_id
1 'polypeptide(L)'
;MSSSKKNRPGAVRKKSRGTAVGSGGQGRQALEGRGPTPKAEDRPYHPAGKAKAARERLESARKRHGAGDTTAGDRRAPRKKTDDAELVTGRNAVLEALRTKIPATALYVAAKIEMDERTREILGIAVGRGVPVMEVMRQELDRMTTRDTVHQGVALKVPPYEYAHPLDLLDQVEKRGQVPLLVALDGVTDPRNLGAIIRSVAAFGGQGVIVPQRRSVGVNSAAWKISAGAAARVPVAMASNLTQTL
;
A
#
# COMPACT_ATOMS: atom_id res chain seq x y z
N MET A 1 -41.35 22.54 -89.55
CA MET A 1 -41.06 23.27 -88.30
C MET A 1 -39.71 22.82 -87.75
N SER A 2 -38.95 23.78 -87.25
CA SER A 2 -37.50 23.82 -87.07
C SER A 2 -36.99 23.31 -85.71
N SER A 3 -35.73 22.82 -85.70
CA SER A 3 -34.75 22.81 -84.59
C SER A 3 -35.02 21.91 -83.36
N SER A 4 -34.08 21.12 -82.80
CA SER A 4 -32.67 21.44 -82.52
C SER A 4 -31.75 20.21 -82.52
N LYS A 5 -30.54 20.39 -83.10
CA LYS A 5 -29.44 19.42 -83.15
C LYS A 5 -28.65 19.44 -81.82
N LYS A 6 -28.51 18.29 -81.16
CA LYS A 6 -27.47 18.06 -80.14
C LYS A 6 -26.20 17.55 -80.83
N ASN A 7 -25.12 18.33 -80.78
CA ASN A 7 -23.77 17.90 -81.17
C ASN A 7 -23.30 16.75 -80.29
N ARG A 8 -22.92 15.62 -80.90
CA ARG A 8 -22.20 14.53 -80.22
C ARG A 8 -20.69 14.81 -80.31
N PRO A 9 -19.97 14.96 -79.19
CA PRO A 9 -18.52 15.16 -79.21
C PRO A 9 -17.80 13.88 -79.67
N GLY A 10 -16.85 14.06 -80.59
CA GLY A 10 -16.05 13.00 -81.20
C GLY A 10 -15.13 12.26 -80.23
N ALA A 11 -14.69 11.08 -80.66
CA ALA A 11 -13.91 10.13 -79.87
C ALA A 11 -12.57 10.71 -79.36
N VAL A 12 -12.39 10.73 -78.04
CA VAL A 12 -11.11 11.05 -77.40
C VAL A 12 -10.21 9.80 -77.46
N ARG A 13 -9.08 9.89 -78.17
CA ARG A 13 -8.06 8.83 -78.19
C ARG A 13 -7.45 8.66 -76.79
N LYS A 14 -7.61 7.49 -76.17
CA LYS A 14 -6.88 7.11 -74.94
C LYS A 14 -5.39 6.97 -75.28
N LYS A 15 -4.54 7.77 -74.62
CA LYS A 15 -3.08 7.54 -74.57
C LYS A 15 -2.82 6.20 -73.87
N SER A 16 -2.06 5.30 -74.50
CA SER A 16 -1.60 4.08 -73.84
C SER A 16 -0.69 4.43 -72.67
N ARG A 17 -0.92 3.84 -71.50
CA ARG A 17 0.09 3.83 -70.43
C ARG A 17 1.24 2.95 -70.93
N GLY A 18 2.45 3.51 -70.96
CA GLY A 18 3.65 2.77 -71.36
C GLY A 18 3.83 1.49 -70.55
N THR A 19 4.53 0.52 -71.14
CA THR A 19 4.83 -0.80 -70.57
C THR A 19 5.44 -0.64 -69.18
N ALA A 20 4.88 -1.34 -68.19
CA ALA A 20 5.36 -1.29 -66.81
C ALA A 20 6.83 -1.74 -66.75
N VAL A 21 7.73 -0.84 -66.37
CA VAL A 21 9.12 -1.16 -66.06
C VAL A 21 9.11 -2.16 -64.89
N GLY A 22 9.79 -3.30 -65.06
CA GLY A 22 9.73 -4.44 -64.15
C GLY A 22 10.04 -4.09 -62.69
N SER A 23 9.55 -4.92 -61.76
CA SER A 23 9.63 -4.77 -60.31
C SER A 23 11.05 -4.84 -59.70
N GLY A 24 12.12 -4.64 -60.50
CA GLY A 24 13.53 -4.92 -60.23
C GLY A 24 14.21 -4.09 -59.12
N GLY A 25 13.53 -3.93 -57.99
CA GLY A 25 13.92 -3.16 -56.82
C GLY A 25 12.82 -3.07 -55.75
N GLN A 26 11.57 -3.42 -56.10
CA GLN A 26 10.45 -3.50 -55.15
C GLN A 26 10.64 -4.74 -54.26
N GLY A 27 10.80 -4.55 -52.96
CA GLY A 27 10.92 -5.66 -51.99
C GLY A 27 12.35 -6.10 -51.62
N ARG A 28 13.40 -5.30 -51.88
CA ARG A 28 14.77 -5.61 -51.43
C ARG A 28 14.87 -5.88 -49.91
N GLN A 29 14.09 -5.16 -49.09
CA GLN A 29 13.99 -5.41 -47.65
C GLN A 29 13.37 -6.76 -47.28
N ALA A 30 12.57 -7.38 -48.16
CA ALA A 30 12.02 -8.73 -47.93
C ALA A 30 13.01 -9.84 -48.34
N LEU A 31 14.02 -9.49 -49.16
CA LEU A 31 15.12 -10.38 -49.57
C LEU A 31 16.31 -10.32 -48.60
N GLU A 32 16.40 -9.27 -47.76
CA GLU A 32 17.32 -9.24 -46.63
C GLU A 32 16.92 -10.32 -45.63
N GLY A 33 17.79 -11.31 -45.42
CA GLY A 33 17.58 -12.35 -44.43
C GLY A 33 17.35 -11.73 -43.06
N ARG A 34 16.29 -12.15 -42.36
CA ARG A 34 16.08 -11.72 -40.97
C ARG A 34 17.36 -12.03 -40.19
N GLY A 35 17.94 -11.00 -39.58
CA GLY A 35 19.21 -11.10 -38.86
C GLY A 35 19.18 -12.16 -37.73
N PRO A 36 20.32 -12.40 -37.08
CA PRO A 36 20.45 -13.40 -36.04
C PRO A 36 19.35 -13.23 -34.99
N THR A 37 18.68 -14.33 -34.62
CA THR A 37 17.63 -14.24 -33.60
C THR A 37 18.25 -13.71 -32.30
N PRO A 38 17.73 -12.61 -31.71
CA PRO A 38 18.30 -12.00 -30.51
C PRO A 38 18.49 -13.01 -29.38
N LYS A 39 19.41 -12.76 -28.45
CA LYS A 39 19.57 -13.62 -27.27
C LYS A 39 18.27 -13.70 -26.49
N ALA A 40 18.04 -14.80 -25.79
CA ALA A 40 16.79 -15.06 -25.05
C ALA A 40 16.42 -13.94 -24.05
N GLU A 41 17.42 -13.26 -23.49
CA GLU A 41 17.28 -12.14 -22.56
C GLU A 41 16.85 -10.83 -23.22
N ASP A 42 17.15 -10.64 -24.50
CA ASP A 42 16.86 -9.40 -25.23
C ASP A 42 15.51 -9.47 -25.97
N ARG A 43 14.79 -10.60 -25.82
CA ARG A 43 13.46 -10.82 -26.39
C ARG A 43 12.38 -10.40 -25.38
N PRO A 44 11.58 -9.35 -25.62
CA PRO A 44 10.59 -8.84 -24.67
C PRO A 44 9.54 -9.88 -24.23
N TYR A 45 9.18 -10.79 -25.14
CA TYR A 45 8.15 -11.80 -24.89
C TYR A 45 8.69 -13.07 -24.20
N HIS A 46 10.01 -13.28 -24.20
CA HIS A 46 10.63 -14.49 -23.66
C HIS A 46 10.74 -14.42 -22.13
N PRO A 47 10.55 -15.52 -21.38
CA PRO A 47 10.62 -15.54 -19.91
C PRO A 47 11.93 -14.95 -19.36
N ALA A 48 13.07 -15.23 -20.02
CA ALA A 48 14.36 -14.68 -19.63
C ALA A 48 14.44 -13.15 -19.79
N GLY A 49 13.87 -12.59 -20.87
CA GLY A 49 13.81 -11.14 -21.05
C GLY A 49 12.87 -10.45 -20.06
N LYS A 50 11.73 -11.09 -19.73
CA LYS A 50 10.85 -10.62 -18.65
C LYS A 50 11.56 -10.62 -17.29
N ALA A 51 12.33 -11.66 -17.00
CA ALA A 51 13.11 -11.77 -15.76
C ALA A 51 14.23 -10.72 -15.69
N LYS A 52 14.96 -10.48 -16.79
CA LYS A 52 15.97 -9.42 -16.89
C LYS A 52 15.36 -8.05 -16.64
N ALA A 53 14.28 -7.71 -17.34
CA ALA A 53 13.57 -6.44 -17.13
C ALA A 53 13.04 -6.28 -15.69
N ALA A 54 12.58 -7.36 -15.06
CA ALA A 54 12.16 -7.33 -13.65
C ALA A 54 13.34 -7.07 -12.70
N ARG A 55 14.50 -7.71 -12.94
CA ARG A 55 15.73 -7.48 -12.16
C ARG A 55 16.24 -6.04 -12.31
N GLU A 56 16.26 -5.51 -13.53
CA GLU A 56 16.66 -4.12 -13.79
C GLU A 56 15.71 -3.12 -13.10
N ARG A 57 14.39 -3.38 -13.10
CA ARG A 57 13.42 -2.58 -12.34
C ARG A 57 13.69 -2.65 -10.84
N LEU A 58 13.93 -3.84 -10.29
CA LEU A 58 14.24 -4.01 -8.87
C LEU A 58 15.54 -3.29 -8.48
N GLU A 59 16.60 -3.40 -9.30
CA GLU A 59 17.84 -2.65 -9.07
C GLU A 59 17.62 -1.14 -9.11
N SER A 60 16.83 -0.65 -10.07
CA SER A 60 16.51 0.78 -10.16
C SER A 60 15.70 1.26 -8.94
N ALA A 61 14.82 0.41 -8.39
CA ALA A 61 14.10 0.68 -7.15
C ALA A 61 15.08 0.68 -5.97
N ARG A 62 15.87 -0.39 -5.79
CA ARG A 62 16.88 -0.48 -4.73
C ARG A 62 17.89 0.66 -4.77
N LYS A 63 18.32 1.15 -5.94
CA LYS A 63 19.20 2.33 -6.06
C LYS A 63 18.51 3.61 -5.56
N ARG A 64 17.24 3.80 -5.89
CA ARG A 64 16.44 4.94 -5.39
C ARG A 64 16.27 4.89 -3.87
N HIS A 65 16.15 3.69 -3.29
CA HIS A 65 16.02 3.51 -1.85
C HIS A 65 17.37 3.56 -1.11
N GLY A 66 18.39 2.88 -1.60
CA GLY A 66 19.73 2.79 -1.00
C GLY A 66 20.56 4.07 -1.10
N ALA A 67 20.28 4.97 -2.06
CA ALA A 67 20.89 6.30 -2.08
C ALA A 67 20.49 7.16 -0.87
N GLY A 68 19.45 6.77 -0.12
CA GLY A 68 19.04 7.40 1.13
C GLY A 68 19.46 6.65 2.40
N ASP A 69 20.13 5.49 2.29
CA ASP A 69 20.22 4.56 3.42
C ASP A 69 21.56 3.80 3.52
N THR A 70 22.63 4.52 3.84
CA THR A 70 23.85 3.91 4.42
C THR A 70 24.10 4.34 5.87
N THR A 71 23.11 4.96 6.52
CA THR A 71 23.19 5.40 7.93
C THR A 71 21.83 5.50 8.63
N ALA A 72 20.75 4.84 8.18
CA ALA A 72 19.44 4.94 8.85
C ALA A 72 19.28 4.02 10.08
N GLY A 73 20.37 3.71 10.77
CA GLY A 73 20.32 3.16 12.13
C GLY A 73 20.04 4.20 13.22
N ASP A 74 20.15 5.51 12.94
CA ASP A 74 20.16 6.50 14.05
C ASP A 74 19.68 7.93 13.74
N ARG A 75 19.14 8.24 12.55
CA ARG A 75 18.77 9.64 12.23
C ARG A 75 17.48 9.82 11.44
N ARG A 76 16.38 9.19 11.88
CA ARG A 76 15.06 9.79 11.63
C ARG A 76 15.03 11.09 12.44
N ALA A 77 15.27 12.22 11.77
CA ALA A 77 15.08 13.55 12.34
C ALA A 77 13.76 13.57 13.13
N PRO A 78 13.72 14.10 14.36
CA PRO A 78 12.53 14.06 15.18
C PRO A 78 11.48 14.90 14.46
N ARG A 79 10.57 14.23 13.74
CA ARG A 79 9.30 14.85 13.39
C ARG A 79 8.73 15.34 14.71
N LYS A 80 8.53 16.65 14.79
CA LYS A 80 7.87 17.34 15.90
C LYS A 80 6.76 16.42 16.38
N LYS A 81 6.85 15.92 17.63
CA LYS A 81 5.83 15.09 18.27
C LYS A 81 4.53 15.90 18.33
N THR A 82 3.80 15.95 17.24
CA THR A 82 2.34 16.02 17.34
C THR A 82 1.95 14.76 18.08
N ASP A 83 1.06 14.88 19.05
CA ASP A 83 0.56 13.76 19.83
C ASP A 83 -0.37 12.93 18.92
N ASP A 84 0.20 12.33 17.85
CA ASP A 84 -0.47 11.47 16.87
C ASP A 84 -0.86 10.11 17.50
N ALA A 85 -0.71 10.01 18.82
CA ALA A 85 -1.18 8.88 19.60
C ALA A 85 -2.71 8.91 19.66
N GLU A 86 -3.30 7.78 19.33
CA GLU A 86 -4.74 7.61 19.35
C GLU A 86 -5.21 7.33 20.79
N LEU A 87 -6.33 7.92 21.20
CA LEU A 87 -6.95 7.67 22.50
C LEU A 87 -8.17 6.78 22.33
N VAL A 88 -8.14 5.60 22.94
CA VAL A 88 -9.30 4.70 23.05
C VAL A 88 -9.97 4.95 24.39
N THR A 89 -11.26 5.31 24.38
CA THR A 89 -11.96 5.84 25.56
C THR A 89 -13.17 4.99 25.92
N GLY A 90 -13.51 4.92 27.21
CA GLY A 90 -14.67 4.16 27.69
C GLY A 90 -14.29 2.76 28.15
N ARG A 91 -14.98 2.25 29.18
CA ARG A 91 -14.58 1.01 29.88
C ARG A 91 -14.54 -0.19 28.94
N ASN A 92 -15.59 -0.39 28.13
CA ASN A 92 -15.65 -1.52 27.21
C ASN A 92 -14.62 -1.44 26.08
N ALA A 93 -14.44 -0.26 25.49
CA ALA A 93 -13.49 -0.09 24.40
C ALA A 93 -12.04 -0.31 24.87
N VAL A 94 -11.70 0.23 26.04
CA VAL A 94 -10.38 0.04 26.67
C VAL A 94 -10.16 -1.42 27.05
N LEU A 95 -11.15 -2.07 27.68
CA LEU A 95 -11.05 -3.47 28.06
C LEU A 95 -10.80 -4.37 26.84
N GLU A 96 -11.56 -4.18 25.76
CA GLU A 96 -11.39 -4.93 24.52
C GLU A 96 -10.04 -4.66 23.84
N ALA A 97 -9.57 -3.40 23.83
CA ALA A 97 -8.24 -3.06 23.32
C ALA A 97 -7.12 -3.75 24.12
N LEU A 98 -7.28 -3.82 25.44
CA LEU A 98 -6.34 -4.50 26.32
C LEU A 98 -6.32 -6.01 26.09
N ARG A 99 -7.50 -6.65 25.98
CA ARG A 99 -7.66 -8.09 25.70
C ARG A 99 -7.12 -8.50 24.34
N THR A 100 -7.35 -7.69 23.31
CA THR A 100 -6.84 -7.92 21.94
C THR A 100 -5.36 -7.56 21.77
N LYS A 101 -4.67 -7.17 22.86
CA LYS A 101 -3.25 -6.84 22.88
C LYS A 101 -2.87 -5.69 21.93
N ILE A 102 -3.78 -4.73 21.73
CA ILE A 102 -3.44 -3.49 21.02
C ILE A 102 -2.27 -2.82 21.75
N PRO A 103 -1.23 -2.33 21.03
CA PRO A 103 -0.14 -1.59 21.64
C PRO A 103 -0.65 -0.43 22.50
N ALA A 104 -0.06 -0.22 23.67
CA ALA A 104 -0.48 0.82 24.60
C ALA A 104 0.74 1.46 25.25
N THR A 105 0.76 2.79 25.30
CA THR A 105 1.82 3.58 25.93
C THR A 105 1.48 3.92 27.38
N ALA A 106 0.21 4.21 27.66
CA ALA A 106 -0.28 4.53 29.00
C ALA A 106 -1.79 4.26 29.11
N LEU A 107 -2.23 3.91 30.31
CA LEU A 107 -3.63 3.88 30.72
C LEU A 107 -3.89 5.06 31.66
N TYR A 108 -4.82 5.94 31.30
CA TYR A 108 -5.30 7.02 32.14
C TYR A 108 -6.57 6.62 32.87
N VAL A 109 -6.63 6.88 34.16
CA VAL A 109 -7.76 6.55 35.03
C VAL A 109 -8.17 7.80 35.81
N ALA A 110 -9.45 8.12 35.81
CA ALA A 110 -9.98 9.26 36.55
C ALA A 110 -9.82 9.03 38.05
N ALA A 111 -9.37 10.06 38.77
CA ALA A 111 -9.37 10.06 40.22
C ALA A 111 -10.78 9.79 40.75
N LYS A 112 -10.87 8.95 41.79
CA LYS A 112 -12.14 8.51 42.41
C LYS A 112 -13.11 7.81 41.45
N ILE A 113 -12.61 7.16 40.40
CA ILE A 113 -13.44 6.29 39.56
C ILE A 113 -14.03 5.15 40.40
N GLU A 114 -15.27 4.78 40.09
CA GLU A 114 -15.92 3.61 40.67
C GLU A 114 -15.20 2.32 40.27
N MET A 115 -14.83 1.51 41.26
CA MET A 115 -14.15 0.22 41.08
C MET A 115 -15.14 -0.91 40.79
N ASP A 116 -15.78 -0.86 39.62
CA ASP A 116 -16.57 -1.98 39.10
C ASP A 116 -15.69 -3.15 38.63
N GLU A 117 -16.31 -4.27 38.31
CA GLU A 117 -15.63 -5.49 37.82
C GLU A 117 -14.76 -5.18 36.59
N ARG A 118 -15.30 -4.40 35.64
CA ARG A 118 -14.60 -4.05 34.39
C ARG A 118 -13.37 -3.18 34.67
N THR A 119 -13.47 -2.20 35.55
CA THR A 119 -12.35 -1.30 35.89
C THR A 119 -11.24 -2.07 36.59
N ARG A 120 -11.60 -3.01 37.49
CA ARG A 120 -10.62 -3.93 38.10
C ARG A 120 -9.93 -4.81 37.06
N GLU A 121 -10.67 -5.34 36.09
CA GLU A 121 -10.09 -6.14 35.00
C GLU A 121 -9.15 -5.31 34.12
N ILE A 122 -9.56 -4.10 33.73
CA ILE A 122 -8.74 -3.15 32.97
C ILE A 122 -7.40 -2.90 33.68
N LEU A 123 -7.45 -2.57 34.97
CA LEU A 123 -6.27 -2.34 35.79
C LEU A 123 -5.39 -3.60 35.88
N GLY A 124 -6.01 -4.76 36.11
CA GLY A 124 -5.30 -6.05 36.17
C GLY A 124 -4.55 -6.37 34.87
N ILE A 125 -5.21 -6.21 33.71
CA ILE A 125 -4.57 -6.46 32.41
C ILE A 125 -3.47 -5.42 32.13
N ALA A 126 -3.70 -4.14 32.44
CA ALA A 126 -2.72 -3.08 32.22
C ALA A 126 -1.45 -3.32 33.04
N VAL A 127 -1.59 -3.60 34.34
CA VAL A 127 -0.46 -3.92 35.24
C VAL A 127 0.23 -5.21 34.79
N GLY A 128 -0.54 -6.27 34.48
CA GLY A 128 0.02 -7.53 33.99
C GLY A 128 0.78 -7.41 32.67
N ARG A 129 0.45 -6.43 31.83
CA ARG A 129 1.16 -6.09 30.59
C ARG A 129 2.30 -5.09 30.78
N GLY A 130 2.50 -4.55 31.99
CA GLY A 130 3.46 -3.49 32.25
C GLY A 130 3.09 -2.14 31.61
N VAL A 131 1.82 -1.90 31.31
CA VAL A 131 1.35 -0.61 30.80
C VAL A 131 1.27 0.37 31.97
N PRO A 132 1.97 1.53 31.91
CA PRO A 132 1.90 2.54 32.95
C PRO A 132 0.47 3.02 33.19
N VAL A 133 0.03 2.97 34.45
CA VAL A 133 -1.28 3.46 34.87
C VAL A 133 -1.10 4.84 35.51
N MET A 134 -1.76 5.85 34.94
CA MET A 134 -1.70 7.24 35.38
C MET A 134 -3.05 7.67 35.93
N GLU A 135 -3.08 8.06 37.19
CA GLU A 135 -4.27 8.69 37.78
C GLU A 135 -4.32 10.17 37.39
N VAL A 136 -5.46 10.63 36.87
CA VAL A 136 -5.66 12.00 36.40
C VAL A 136 -7.01 12.54 36.87
N MET A 137 -7.14 13.87 36.95
CA MET A 137 -8.45 14.47 37.22
C MET A 137 -9.40 14.22 36.05
N ARG A 138 -10.70 14.09 36.32
CA ARG A 138 -11.72 13.86 35.28
C ARG A 138 -11.69 14.94 34.18
N GLN A 139 -11.50 16.19 34.60
CA GLN A 139 -11.34 17.34 33.68
C GLN A 139 -10.16 17.18 32.72
N GLU A 140 -9.11 16.46 33.13
CA GLU A 140 -7.96 16.20 32.26
C GLU A 140 -8.31 15.18 31.19
N LEU A 141 -9.07 14.12 31.54
CA LEU A 141 -9.61 13.21 30.52
C LEU A 141 -10.50 13.94 29.53
N ASP A 142 -11.39 14.83 30.01
CA ASP A 142 -12.26 15.63 29.14
C ASP A 142 -11.45 16.47 28.13
N ARG A 143 -10.28 17.00 28.54
CA ARG A 143 -9.38 17.77 27.66
C ARG A 143 -8.62 16.89 26.67
N MET A 144 -8.25 15.68 27.07
CA MET A 144 -7.54 14.73 26.22
C MET A 144 -8.44 14.11 25.16
N THR A 145 -9.75 14.03 25.42
CA THR A 145 -10.72 13.45 24.49
C THR A 145 -11.40 14.50 23.62
N THR A 146 -11.82 14.12 22.42
CA THR A 146 -12.64 15.01 21.55
C THR A 146 -13.98 15.31 22.23
N ARG A 147 -14.51 16.53 22.02
CA ARG A 147 -15.90 16.86 22.40
C ARG A 147 -16.83 15.75 21.90
N ASP A 148 -17.76 15.34 22.77
CA ASP A 148 -18.76 14.28 22.55
C ASP A 148 -18.28 12.83 22.75
N THR A 149 -17.02 12.60 23.13
CA THR A 149 -16.52 11.25 23.43
C THR A 149 -16.75 10.87 24.89
N VAL A 150 -17.47 9.78 25.14
CA VAL A 150 -17.77 9.31 26.51
C VAL A 150 -16.64 8.41 27.04
N HIS A 151 -15.75 8.97 27.87
CA HIS A 151 -14.59 8.23 28.41
C HIS A 151 -14.90 7.32 29.61
N GLN A 152 -16.01 7.54 30.33
CA GLN A 152 -16.39 6.75 31.53
C GLN A 152 -15.32 6.62 32.64
N GLY A 153 -14.31 7.51 32.61
CA GLY A 153 -13.24 7.59 33.61
C GLY A 153 -12.00 6.81 33.22
N VAL A 154 -11.92 6.24 32.01
CA VAL A 154 -10.74 5.52 31.53
C VAL A 154 -10.42 5.88 30.08
N ALA A 155 -9.14 6.01 29.78
CA ALA A 155 -8.64 6.19 28.43
C ALA A 155 -7.30 5.45 28.24
N LEU A 156 -7.15 4.78 27.11
CA LEU A 156 -5.92 4.06 26.74
C LEU A 156 -5.24 4.82 25.61
N LYS A 157 -3.99 5.19 25.81
CA LYS A 157 -3.16 5.85 24.80
C LYS A 157 -2.44 4.82 23.95
N VAL A 158 -2.81 4.76 22.68
CA VAL A 158 -2.26 3.85 21.67
C VAL A 158 -1.19 4.61 20.88
N PRO A 159 0.05 4.11 20.79
CA PRO A 159 1.07 4.75 19.98
C PRO A 159 0.70 4.72 18.50
N PRO A 160 1.18 5.67 17.69
CA PRO A 160 1.00 5.63 16.25
C PRO A 160 1.60 4.34 15.67
N TYR A 161 0.96 3.78 14.64
CA TYR A 161 1.46 2.59 13.98
C TYR A 161 2.75 2.89 13.21
N GLU A 162 3.79 2.07 13.42
CA GLU A 162 5.04 2.17 12.70
C GLU A 162 4.97 1.36 11.40
N TYR A 163 4.94 2.07 10.27
CA TYR A 163 4.92 1.44 8.96
C TYR A 163 6.32 1.03 8.50
N ALA A 164 6.41 -0.18 7.96
CA ALA A 164 7.57 -0.63 7.23
C ALA A 164 7.66 0.04 5.85
N HIS A 165 8.84 0.02 5.24
CA HIS A 165 8.96 0.33 3.82
C HIS A 165 8.66 -0.94 2.97
N PRO A 166 7.99 -0.84 1.80
CA PRO A 166 7.66 -2.01 0.99
C PRO A 166 8.87 -2.85 0.56
N LEU A 167 10.00 -2.22 0.24
CA LEU A 167 11.23 -2.94 -0.08
C LEU A 167 11.83 -3.67 1.11
N ASP A 168 11.80 -3.09 2.31
CA ASP A 168 12.33 -3.76 3.51
C ASP A 168 11.54 -5.04 3.78
N LEU A 169 10.23 -4.99 3.55
CA LEU A 169 9.34 -6.11 3.71
C LEU A 169 9.67 -7.21 2.69
N LEU A 170 9.87 -6.84 1.41
CA LEU A 170 10.32 -7.76 0.37
C LEU A 170 11.66 -8.42 0.74
N ASP A 171 12.66 -7.60 1.09
CA ASP A 171 14.01 -8.06 1.44
C ASP A 171 13.99 -9.00 2.65
N GLN A 172 13.15 -8.75 3.65
CA GLN A 172 12.98 -9.65 4.80
C GLN A 172 12.42 -11.02 4.39
N VAL A 173 11.49 -11.06 3.43
CA VAL A 173 10.92 -12.32 2.94
C VAL A 173 11.94 -13.08 2.08
N GLU A 174 12.64 -12.38 1.19
CA GLU A 174 13.70 -12.97 0.36
C GLU A 174 14.84 -13.54 1.22
N LYS A 175 15.27 -12.83 2.26
CA LYS A 175 16.30 -13.30 3.22
C LYS A 175 15.90 -14.58 3.94
N ARG A 176 14.60 -14.80 4.13
CA ARG A 176 14.05 -16.03 4.73
C ARG A 176 13.94 -17.18 3.72
N GLY A 177 14.30 -16.97 2.45
CA GLY A 177 14.18 -17.96 1.38
C GLY A 177 12.73 -18.29 1.02
N GLN A 178 11.77 -17.42 1.38
CA GLN A 178 10.35 -17.62 1.12
C GLN A 178 9.93 -16.91 -0.17
N VAL A 179 8.91 -17.45 -0.83
CA VAL A 179 8.26 -16.77 -1.96
C VAL A 179 7.38 -15.64 -1.42
N PRO A 180 7.60 -14.36 -1.80
CA PRO A 180 6.82 -13.25 -1.29
C PRO A 180 5.37 -13.26 -1.78
N LEU A 181 4.44 -13.21 -0.82
CA LEU A 181 3.01 -12.97 -1.01
C LEU A 181 2.64 -11.69 -0.26
N LEU A 182 2.71 -10.58 -0.98
CA LEU A 182 2.39 -9.24 -0.47
C LEU A 182 1.08 -8.75 -1.10
N VAL A 183 0.23 -8.11 -0.31
CA VAL A 183 -1.06 -7.58 -0.79
C VAL A 183 -1.03 -6.06 -0.81
N ALA A 184 -1.09 -5.48 -2.00
CA ALA A 184 -1.22 -4.04 -2.18
C ALA A 184 -2.69 -3.60 -2.19
N LEU A 185 -3.01 -2.59 -1.38
CA LEU A 185 -4.36 -2.03 -1.27
C LEU A 185 -4.38 -0.64 -1.86
N ASP A 186 -5.28 -0.38 -2.81
CA ASP A 186 -5.49 0.97 -3.36
C ASP A 186 -6.91 1.44 -3.04
N GLY A 187 -7.04 2.63 -2.46
CA GLY A 187 -8.33 3.24 -2.17
C GLY A 187 -9.10 2.67 -0.98
N VAL A 188 -8.48 1.87 -0.10
CA VAL A 188 -9.15 1.38 1.13
C VAL A 188 -9.19 2.48 2.19
N THR A 189 -10.37 3.03 2.46
CA THR A 189 -10.58 4.17 3.37
C THR A 189 -11.30 3.82 4.68
N ASP A 190 -11.87 2.63 4.81
CA ASP A 190 -12.55 2.16 6.02
C ASP A 190 -11.61 1.30 6.88
N PRO A 191 -11.35 1.66 8.17
CA PRO A 191 -10.56 0.83 9.08
C PRO A 191 -11.06 -0.62 9.21
N ARG A 192 -12.38 -0.84 9.04
CA ARG A 192 -12.96 -2.19 9.12
C ARG A 192 -12.51 -3.06 7.96
N ASN A 193 -12.55 -2.52 6.75
CA ASN A 193 -12.07 -3.21 5.57
C ASN A 193 -10.57 -3.48 5.67
N LEU A 194 -9.77 -2.50 6.12
CA LEU A 194 -8.34 -2.70 6.35
C LEU A 194 -8.09 -3.84 7.36
N GLY A 195 -8.76 -3.82 8.51
CA GLY A 195 -8.61 -4.86 9.53
C GLY A 195 -9.01 -6.26 9.04
N ALA A 196 -10.12 -6.36 8.29
CA ALA A 196 -10.57 -7.61 7.70
C ALA A 196 -9.57 -8.17 6.67
N ILE A 197 -9.02 -7.29 5.83
CA ILE A 197 -8.00 -7.67 4.84
C ILE A 197 -6.73 -8.16 5.54
N ILE A 198 -6.21 -7.44 6.54
CA ILE A 198 -5.03 -7.86 7.30
C ILE A 198 -5.25 -9.25 7.92
N ARG A 199 -6.44 -9.49 8.47
CA ARG A 199 -6.81 -10.80 9.02
C ARG A 199 -6.81 -11.90 7.96
N SER A 200 -7.37 -11.64 6.79
CA SER A 200 -7.37 -12.58 5.67
C SER A 200 -5.95 -12.87 5.17
N VAL A 201 -5.12 -11.84 5.00
CA VAL A 201 -3.71 -12.00 4.58
C VAL A 201 -2.96 -12.88 5.57
N ALA A 202 -3.15 -12.67 6.88
CA ALA A 202 -2.57 -13.54 7.90
C ALA A 202 -3.06 -14.98 7.81
N ALA A 203 -4.35 -15.20 7.52
CA ALA A 203 -4.93 -16.54 7.41
C ALA A 203 -4.43 -17.31 6.17
N PHE A 204 -4.15 -16.61 5.08
CA PHE A 204 -3.62 -17.20 3.83
C PHE A 204 -2.08 -17.25 3.77
N GLY A 205 -1.39 -16.91 4.85
CA GLY A 205 0.08 -16.97 4.92
C GLY A 205 0.80 -15.85 4.16
N GLY A 206 0.12 -14.74 3.86
CA GLY A 206 0.76 -13.56 3.29
C GLY A 206 1.66 -12.87 4.31
N GLN A 207 2.78 -12.31 3.83
CA GLN A 207 3.84 -11.77 4.69
C GLN A 207 3.75 -10.25 4.87
N GLY A 208 2.86 -9.56 4.16
CA GLY A 208 2.71 -8.12 4.32
C GLY A 208 1.53 -7.52 3.55
N VAL A 209 1.10 -6.36 4.02
CA VAL A 209 0.11 -5.51 3.35
C VAL A 209 0.77 -4.18 3.01
N ILE A 210 0.57 -3.68 1.79
CA ILE A 210 1.09 -2.39 1.34
C ILE A 210 -0.07 -1.43 1.17
N VAL A 211 -0.01 -0.28 1.83
CA VAL A 211 -0.99 0.81 1.69
C VAL A 211 -0.32 2.06 1.10
N PRO A 212 -0.98 2.83 0.23
CA PRO A 212 -0.46 4.10 -0.24
C PRO A 212 -0.49 5.13 0.88
N GLN A 213 0.41 6.11 0.84
CA GLN A 213 0.45 7.21 1.79
C GLN A 213 -0.77 8.14 1.65
N ARG A 214 -1.37 8.19 0.47
CA ARG A 214 -2.52 9.04 0.13
C ARG A 214 -3.72 8.18 -0.23
N ARG A 215 -4.92 8.67 0.05
CA ARG A 215 -6.20 8.02 -0.29
C ARG A 215 -6.35 6.62 0.33
N SER A 216 -5.79 6.42 1.51
CA SER A 216 -5.94 5.21 2.31
C SER A 216 -6.22 5.55 3.77
N VAL A 217 -6.76 4.58 4.48
CA VAL A 217 -6.85 4.59 5.93
C VAL A 217 -5.57 4.08 6.56
N GLY A 218 -5.14 4.73 7.63
CA GLY A 218 -4.06 4.24 8.46
C GLY A 218 -4.51 3.09 9.37
N VAL A 219 -3.55 2.28 9.80
CA VAL A 219 -3.74 1.30 10.87
C VAL A 219 -3.96 2.06 12.19
N ASN A 220 -5.20 2.01 12.68
CA ASN A 220 -5.65 2.61 13.95
C ASN A 220 -6.21 1.53 14.89
N SER A 221 -6.63 1.90 16.09
CA SER A 221 -7.15 0.99 17.12
C SER A 221 -8.34 0.15 16.62
N ALA A 222 -9.20 0.74 15.78
CA ALA A 222 -10.32 0.04 15.16
C ALA A 222 -9.86 -1.05 14.19
N ALA A 223 -8.91 -0.73 13.29
CA ALA A 223 -8.33 -1.71 12.36
C ALA A 223 -7.60 -2.83 13.13
N TRP A 224 -6.84 -2.48 14.18
CA TRP A 224 -6.18 -3.43 15.07
C TRP A 224 -7.17 -4.41 15.70
N LYS A 225 -8.25 -3.89 16.30
CA LYS A 225 -9.30 -4.69 16.93
C LYS A 225 -9.90 -5.68 15.93
N ILE A 226 -10.27 -5.21 14.74
CA ILE A 226 -10.95 -6.02 13.71
C ILE A 226 -10.01 -7.08 13.13
N SER A 227 -8.72 -6.77 13.05
CA SER A 227 -7.70 -7.72 12.59
C SER A 227 -7.51 -8.92 13.53
N ALA A 228 -8.10 -8.92 14.74
CA ALA A 228 -7.95 -9.97 15.75
C ALA A 228 -6.46 -10.26 16.07
N GLY A 229 -5.65 -9.21 16.17
CA GLY A 229 -4.21 -9.29 16.42
C GLY A 229 -3.37 -9.72 15.21
N ALA A 230 -3.97 -9.90 14.02
CA ALA A 230 -3.21 -10.17 12.80
C ALA A 230 -2.26 -9.02 12.43
N ALA A 231 -2.62 -7.78 12.77
CA ALA A 231 -1.76 -6.60 12.58
C ALA A 231 -0.43 -6.65 13.37
N ALA A 232 -0.30 -7.53 14.38
CA ALA A 232 0.97 -7.78 15.07
C ALA A 232 1.88 -8.78 14.33
N ARG A 233 1.33 -9.62 13.45
CA ARG A 233 2.06 -10.69 12.74
C ARG A 233 2.31 -10.37 11.28
N VAL A 234 1.40 -9.63 10.65
CA VAL A 234 1.50 -9.19 9.26
C VAL A 234 1.82 -7.71 9.26
N PRO A 235 3.08 -7.31 9.02
CA PRO A 235 3.46 -5.91 8.96
C PRO A 235 2.74 -5.18 7.83
N VAL A 236 2.34 -3.93 8.10
CA VAL A 236 1.78 -3.03 7.10
C VAL A 236 2.88 -2.06 6.67
N ALA A 237 3.16 -2.04 5.37
CA ALA A 237 4.11 -1.13 4.75
C ALA A 237 3.39 0.05 4.10
N MET A 238 4.03 1.22 4.13
CA MET A 238 3.49 2.43 3.50
C MET A 238 4.29 2.79 2.26
N ALA A 239 3.61 2.80 1.10
CA ALA A 239 4.16 3.24 -0.17
C ALA A 239 3.88 4.73 -0.40
N SER A 240 4.89 5.53 -0.73
CA SER A 240 4.70 6.94 -1.10
C SER A 240 3.86 7.09 -2.38
N ASN A 241 4.19 6.27 -3.39
CA ASN A 241 3.44 6.10 -4.62
C ASN A 241 3.31 4.60 -4.94
N LEU A 242 2.10 4.08 -4.88
CA LEU A 242 1.84 2.65 -5.07
C LEU A 242 2.19 2.18 -6.49
N THR A 243 1.82 2.95 -7.52
CA THR A 243 2.12 2.63 -8.93
C THR A 243 3.62 2.58 -9.21
N GLN A 244 4.40 3.42 -8.52
CA GLN A 244 5.86 3.41 -8.65
C GLN A 244 6.53 2.27 -7.86
N THR A 245 5.84 1.74 -6.85
CA THR A 245 6.33 0.66 -5.98
C THR A 245 6.13 -0.72 -6.61
N LEU A 246 5.06 -0.89 -7.39
CA LEU A 246 4.73 -2.11 -8.14
C LEU A 246 5.50 -2.17 -9.48
#